data_AF-X1LLE0-F1
#
_entry.id   AF-X1LLE0-F1
#
_cell.length_a   1.000
_cell.length_b   1.000
_cell.length_c   1.000
_cell.angle_alpha   90.00
_cell.angle_beta   90.00
_cell.angle_gamma   90.00
#
_symmetry.space_group_name_H-M   'P 1'
#
loop_
_entity.id
_entity.type
_entity.pdbx_description
1 polymer ?
#
loop_
_entity_poly.entity_id
_entity_poly.type
_entity_poly.pdbx_seq_one_letter_code
_entity_poly.pdbx_strand_id
1 'polypeptide(L)'
;TLTELIERIIRLFALHSREEETAYLLAFQDVILDYSRNNPADINSFLNWWTEHRDNLALTVSEDQDAIRVMTIHKAKGLQFPAVIIPYCHWSFDHRGLNPEILWCKPEESPFNQFSLLPVKYSSALRDTYFEKEYDAERFRVYVDHLNLMYVAFTRAMEGLFIFAPLPARDKLTDAADMVHKILDDKAGQSGYSSNENGENWESGDFHSLGRSGSKGEREQLLISQLHSHEFTGKLRLQYRGTSFFDTRAEQRIHQGNLMHELFSRILCTM
;
A
#
# COMPACT_ATOMS: atom_id res chain seq x y z
N THR A 1 -10.21 -26.96 -15.58
CA THR A 1 -10.71 -25.84 -14.74
C THR A 1 -10.08 -24.53 -15.19
N LEU A 2 -10.59 -23.37 -14.76
CA LEU A 2 -10.02 -22.05 -15.11
C LEU A 2 -8.52 -21.95 -14.77
N THR A 3 -8.11 -22.49 -13.63
CA THR A 3 -6.71 -22.57 -13.18
C THR A 3 -5.82 -23.34 -14.15
N GLU A 4 -6.25 -24.52 -14.60
CA GLU A 4 -5.53 -25.33 -15.59
C GLU A 4 -5.39 -24.62 -16.94
N LEU A 5 -6.43 -23.92 -17.38
CA LEU A 5 -6.41 -23.17 -18.63
C LEU A 5 -5.35 -22.07 -18.58
N ILE A 6 -5.26 -21.36 -17.46
CA ILE A 6 -4.28 -20.29 -17.28
C ILE A 6 -2.86 -20.86 -17.14
N GLU A 7 -2.68 -21.97 -16.41
CA GLU A 7 -1.39 -22.66 -16.35
C GLU A 7 -0.91 -23.14 -17.73
N ARG A 8 -1.85 -23.56 -18.60
CA ARG A 8 -1.54 -23.92 -19.99
C ARG A 8 -1.16 -22.69 -20.82
N ILE A 9 -1.82 -21.55 -20.64
CA ILE A 9 -1.47 -20.29 -21.30
C ILE A 9 -0.07 -19.83 -20.88
N ILE A 10 0.24 -19.83 -19.59
CA ILE A 10 1.56 -19.47 -19.04
C ILE A 10 2.68 -20.31 -19.69
N ARG A 11 2.41 -21.59 -19.94
CA ARG A 11 3.32 -22.48 -20.67
C ARG A 11 3.43 -22.17 -22.15
N LEU A 12 2.29 -22.01 -22.84
CA LEU A 12 2.26 -21.74 -24.28
C LEU A 12 3.04 -20.48 -24.65
N PHE A 13 2.98 -19.45 -23.80
CA PHE A 13 3.72 -18.20 -23.99
C PHE A 13 5.11 -18.19 -23.33
N ALA A 14 5.55 -19.31 -22.77
CA ALA A 14 6.82 -19.44 -22.04
C ALA A 14 7.03 -18.35 -20.97
N LEU A 15 5.96 -17.88 -20.32
CA LEU A 15 6.06 -16.80 -19.33
C LEU A 15 6.82 -17.26 -18.07
N HIS A 16 6.78 -18.55 -17.76
CA HIS A 16 7.50 -19.18 -16.66
C HIS A 16 9.03 -19.09 -16.78
N SER A 17 9.59 -18.79 -17.96
CA SER A 17 11.04 -18.67 -18.15
C SER A 17 11.59 -17.28 -17.82
N ARG A 18 10.72 -16.33 -17.44
CA ARG A 18 11.09 -14.96 -17.08
C ARG A 18 11.14 -14.83 -15.57
N GLU A 19 12.33 -14.92 -14.99
CA GLU A 19 12.51 -14.91 -13.53
C GLU A 19 11.93 -13.63 -12.89
N GLU A 20 12.13 -12.47 -13.52
CA GLU A 20 11.61 -11.16 -13.10
C GLU A 20 10.08 -11.11 -12.97
N GLU A 21 9.37 -11.91 -13.79
CA GLU A 21 7.91 -11.91 -13.86
C GLU A 21 7.27 -12.95 -12.92
N THR A 22 8.07 -13.78 -12.26
CA THR A 22 7.61 -14.92 -11.45
C THR A 22 6.65 -14.48 -10.34
N ALA A 23 6.96 -13.37 -9.66
CA ALA A 23 6.11 -12.83 -8.60
C ALA A 23 4.72 -12.40 -9.11
N TYR A 24 4.67 -11.77 -10.30
CA TYR A 24 3.41 -11.37 -10.94
C TYR A 24 2.60 -12.58 -11.37
N LEU A 25 3.25 -13.60 -11.92
CA LEU A 25 2.60 -14.84 -12.33
C LEU A 25 2.00 -15.60 -11.14
N LEU A 26 2.74 -15.67 -10.02
CA LEU A 26 2.26 -16.29 -8.78
C LEU A 26 1.06 -15.54 -8.21
N ALA A 27 1.16 -14.22 -8.08
CA ALA A 27 0.05 -13.40 -7.59
C ALA A 27 -1.18 -13.49 -8.49
N PHE A 28 -0.99 -13.56 -9.80
CA PHE A 28 -2.10 -13.77 -10.73
C PHE A 28 -2.76 -15.14 -10.52
N GLN A 29 -1.96 -16.20 -10.34
CA GLN A 29 -2.47 -17.54 -10.03
C GLN A 29 -3.25 -17.58 -8.71
N ASP A 30 -2.78 -16.87 -7.68
CA ASP A 30 -3.49 -16.73 -6.41
C ASP A 30 -4.85 -16.05 -6.60
N VAL A 31 -4.90 -14.96 -7.37
CA VAL A 31 -6.16 -14.27 -7.70
C VAL A 31 -7.15 -15.20 -8.41
N ILE A 32 -6.68 -16.02 -9.35
CA ILE A 32 -7.53 -16.98 -10.06
C ILE A 32 -8.01 -18.09 -9.13
N LEU A 33 -7.15 -18.58 -8.24
CA LEU A 33 -7.50 -19.59 -7.25
C LEU A 33 -8.58 -19.06 -6.31
N ASP A 34 -8.44 -17.84 -5.82
CA ASP A 34 -9.41 -17.20 -4.94
C ASP A 34 -10.74 -16.90 -5.65
N TYR A 35 -10.68 -16.50 -6.93
CA TYR A 35 -11.87 -16.38 -7.76
C TYR A 35 -12.59 -17.74 -7.90
N SER A 36 -11.84 -18.79 -8.25
CA SER A 36 -12.38 -20.14 -8.50
C SER A 36 -12.93 -20.82 -7.25
N ARG A 37 -12.57 -20.38 -6.05
CA ARG A 37 -13.14 -20.87 -4.77
C ARG A 37 -14.56 -20.35 -4.54
N ASN A 38 -14.82 -19.11 -4.93
CA ASN A 38 -16.03 -18.37 -4.58
C ASN A 38 -17.01 -18.21 -5.74
N ASN A 39 -16.57 -18.42 -6.98
CA ASN A 39 -17.33 -18.15 -8.19
C ASN A 39 -17.31 -19.34 -9.16
N PRO A 40 -18.29 -19.43 -10.08
CA PRO A 40 -18.26 -20.41 -11.16
C PRO A 40 -17.01 -20.23 -12.01
N ALA A 41 -16.29 -21.34 -12.26
CA ALA A 41 -15.04 -21.37 -13.02
C ALA A 41 -15.25 -21.26 -14.55
N ASP A 42 -16.08 -20.32 -14.99
CA ASP A 42 -16.28 -19.96 -16.40
C ASP A 42 -15.37 -18.79 -16.81
N ILE A 43 -14.88 -18.83 -18.06
CA ILE A 43 -13.95 -17.83 -18.59
C ILE A 43 -14.62 -16.46 -18.71
N ASN A 44 -15.87 -16.40 -19.20
CA ASN A 44 -16.54 -15.11 -19.43
C ASN A 44 -16.84 -14.42 -18.09
N SER A 45 -17.29 -15.21 -17.11
CA SER A 45 -17.51 -14.73 -15.74
C SER A 45 -16.22 -14.18 -15.12
N PHE A 46 -15.08 -14.85 -15.32
CA PHE A 46 -13.80 -14.35 -14.84
C PHE A 46 -13.36 -13.08 -15.56
N LEU A 47 -13.53 -12.98 -16.89
CA LEU A 47 -13.15 -11.80 -17.65
C LEU A 47 -13.94 -10.55 -17.23
N ASN A 48 -15.25 -10.69 -17.01
CA ASN A 48 -16.09 -9.60 -16.51
C ASN A 48 -15.65 -9.15 -15.12
N TRP A 49 -15.41 -10.12 -14.22
CA TRP A 49 -14.90 -9.81 -12.88
C TRP A 49 -13.53 -9.11 -12.93
N TRP A 50 -12.63 -9.61 -13.79
CA TRP A 50 -11.29 -9.07 -13.97
C TRP A 50 -11.32 -7.62 -14.47
N THR A 51 -12.20 -7.28 -15.41
CA THR A 51 -12.32 -5.90 -15.91
C THR A 51 -12.69 -4.88 -14.83
N GLU A 52 -13.42 -5.30 -13.80
CA GLU A 52 -13.83 -4.43 -12.70
C GLU A 52 -12.79 -4.33 -11.58
N HIS A 53 -12.00 -5.40 -11.35
CA HIS A 53 -11.16 -5.51 -10.16
C HIS A 53 -9.66 -5.33 -10.40
N ARG A 54 -9.19 -5.48 -11.66
CA ARG A 54 -7.75 -5.50 -11.98
C ARG A 54 -6.98 -4.26 -11.51
N ASP A 55 -7.62 -3.08 -11.54
CA ASP A 55 -6.95 -1.81 -11.25
C ASP A 55 -6.64 -1.65 -9.74
N ASN A 56 -7.31 -2.42 -8.88
CA ASN A 56 -7.11 -2.42 -7.43
C ASN A 56 -6.18 -3.54 -6.95
N LEU A 57 -5.75 -4.44 -7.84
CA LEU A 57 -4.84 -5.53 -7.49
C LEU A 57 -3.40 -5.00 -7.44
N ALA A 58 -2.78 -5.13 -6.28
CA ALA A 58 -1.38 -4.76 -6.08
C ALA A 58 -0.61 -5.95 -5.51
N LEU A 59 0.66 -6.07 -5.91
CA LEU A 59 1.56 -7.03 -5.30
C LEU A 59 1.90 -6.59 -3.87
N THR A 60 1.67 -7.49 -2.91
CA THR A 60 2.17 -7.31 -1.55
C THR A 60 3.61 -7.79 -1.51
N VAL A 61 4.55 -6.85 -1.46
CA VAL A 61 5.96 -7.15 -1.25
C VAL A 61 6.22 -7.32 0.24
N SER A 62 7.02 -8.32 0.61
CA SER A 62 7.39 -8.54 2.01
C SER A 62 8.13 -7.34 2.59
N GLU A 63 7.82 -7.01 3.85
CA GLU A 63 8.46 -5.87 4.51
C GLU A 63 9.97 -6.07 4.70
N ASP A 64 10.46 -7.30 4.86
CA ASP A 64 11.86 -7.59 5.16
C ASP A 64 12.85 -7.41 3.98
N GLN A 65 12.41 -6.90 2.83
CA GLN A 65 13.30 -6.61 1.70
C GLN A 65 14.20 -5.40 1.96
N ASP A 66 15.47 -5.53 1.58
CA ASP A 66 16.44 -4.42 1.59
C ASP A 66 16.17 -3.48 0.42
N ALA A 67 15.21 -2.57 0.62
CA ALA A 67 14.76 -1.64 -0.40
C ALA A 67 14.22 -0.34 0.21
N ILE A 68 14.27 0.74 -0.58
CA ILE A 68 13.62 2.00 -0.23
C ILE A 68 12.10 1.85 -0.37
N ARG A 69 11.37 2.08 0.71
CA ARG A 69 9.91 2.00 0.72
C ARG A 69 9.28 3.34 0.34
N VAL A 70 8.52 3.36 -0.75
CA VAL A 70 7.70 4.51 -1.15
C VAL A 70 6.27 4.30 -0.67
N MET A 71 5.77 5.18 0.18
CA MET A 71 4.40 5.12 0.69
C MET A 71 3.82 6.51 0.93
N THR A 72 2.50 6.59 0.95
CA THR A 72 1.78 7.81 1.32
C THR A 72 1.92 8.06 2.83
N ILE A 73 1.86 9.32 3.25
CA ILE A 73 1.90 9.73 4.68
C ILE A 73 0.82 9.01 5.50
N HIS A 74 -0.38 8.84 4.95
CA HIS A 74 -1.48 8.11 5.59
C HIS A 74 -1.12 6.67 5.93
N LYS A 75 -0.51 5.93 4.99
CA LYS A 75 -0.03 4.56 5.21
C LYS A 75 1.13 4.49 6.21
N ALA A 76 1.88 5.58 6.38
CA ALA A 76 2.99 5.66 7.34
C ALA A 76 2.53 5.91 8.80
N LYS A 77 1.25 6.25 9.03
CA LYS A 77 0.74 6.56 10.38
C LYS A 77 0.89 5.35 11.30
N GLY A 78 1.58 5.55 12.43
CA GLY A 78 1.85 4.49 13.41
C GLY A 78 3.11 3.67 13.10
N LEU A 79 3.71 3.84 11.92
CA LEU A 79 5.01 3.28 11.58
C LEU A 79 6.13 4.25 11.94
N GLN A 80 7.34 3.74 12.11
CA GLN A 80 8.55 4.52 12.38
C GLN A 80 9.69 3.98 11.53
N PHE A 81 10.54 4.87 11.02
CA PHE A 81 11.64 4.52 10.12
C PHE A 81 12.94 5.20 10.60
N PRO A 82 14.11 4.55 10.44
CA PRO A 82 15.40 5.15 10.77
C PRO A 82 15.60 6.49 10.06
N ALA A 83 15.37 6.51 8.74
CA ALA A 83 15.43 7.71 7.93
C ALA A 83 14.14 7.89 7.11
N VAL A 84 13.69 9.14 6.93
CA VAL A 84 12.53 9.50 6.11
C VAL A 84 12.91 10.60 5.15
N ILE A 85 12.52 10.42 3.89
CA ILE A 85 12.70 11.41 2.83
C ILE A 85 11.33 11.92 2.41
N ILE A 86 11.13 13.24 2.49
CA ILE A 86 9.95 13.95 2.00
C ILE A 86 10.37 14.66 0.71
N PRO A 87 10.08 14.10 -0.47
CA PRO A 87 10.62 14.60 -1.74
C PRO A 87 9.99 15.92 -2.20
N TYR A 88 8.77 16.23 -1.76
CA TYR A 88 8.06 17.45 -2.13
C TYR A 88 7.17 17.93 -0.99
N CYS A 89 7.70 18.77 -0.11
CA CYS A 89 6.97 19.39 0.99
C CYS A 89 6.19 20.64 0.52
N HIS A 90 5.33 20.49 -0.49
CA HIS A 90 4.54 21.58 -1.09
C HIS A 90 3.03 21.37 -0.89
N TRP A 91 2.63 20.99 0.33
CA TRP A 91 1.21 20.77 0.66
C TRP A 91 0.55 22.10 0.97
N SER A 92 -0.58 22.39 0.34
CA SER A 92 -1.31 23.62 0.65
C SER A 92 -2.07 23.50 1.95
N PHE A 93 -2.13 24.59 2.70
CA PHE A 93 -2.92 24.65 3.93
C PHE A 93 -4.40 24.98 3.71
N ASP A 94 -4.80 25.20 2.46
CA ASP A 94 -6.17 25.45 2.06
C ASP A 94 -6.58 24.44 0.97
N HIS A 95 -7.86 24.39 0.64
CA HIS A 95 -8.36 23.54 -0.42
C HIS A 95 -7.70 23.91 -1.75
N ARG A 96 -6.89 23.01 -2.30
CA ARG A 96 -6.38 23.09 -3.68
C ARG A 96 -6.86 21.88 -4.47
N GLY A 97 -7.75 22.11 -5.41
CA GLY A 97 -8.20 21.07 -6.33
C GLY A 97 -8.95 21.65 -7.53
N LEU A 98 -8.70 21.06 -8.70
CA LEU A 98 -9.41 21.30 -9.97
C LEU A 98 -10.93 21.00 -9.90
N ASN A 99 -11.39 20.41 -8.79
CA ASN A 99 -12.80 20.17 -8.49
C ASN A 99 -13.22 21.04 -7.30
N PRO A 100 -14.28 21.85 -7.44
CA PRO A 100 -14.77 22.64 -6.33
C PRO A 100 -15.32 21.73 -5.24
N GLU A 101 -14.73 21.79 -4.04
CA GLU A 101 -15.34 21.16 -2.87
C GLU A 101 -16.70 21.80 -2.57
N ILE A 102 -17.68 20.94 -2.32
CA ILE A 102 -19.02 21.35 -1.92
C ILE A 102 -19.02 21.42 -0.39
N LEU A 103 -19.19 22.62 0.13
CA LEU A 103 -19.44 22.87 1.53
C LEU A 103 -20.93 22.67 1.81
N TRP A 104 -21.26 21.79 2.75
CA TRP A 104 -22.64 21.54 3.15
C TRP A 104 -23.02 22.43 4.34
N CYS A 105 -23.72 23.52 4.05
CA CYS A 105 -24.10 24.52 5.06
C CYS A 105 -25.50 24.25 5.60
N LYS A 106 -25.72 24.59 6.88
CA LYS A 106 -27.06 24.60 7.50
C LYS A 106 -27.49 26.06 7.66
N PRO A 107 -28.27 26.62 6.72
CA PRO A 107 -28.68 28.02 6.81
C PRO A 107 -29.61 28.23 8.00
N GLU A 108 -29.28 29.17 8.87
CA GLU A 108 -30.15 29.58 9.98
C GLU A 108 -30.97 30.83 9.63
N GLU A 109 -30.54 31.61 8.63
CA GLU A 109 -31.16 32.88 8.26
C GLU A 109 -32.16 32.79 7.09
N SER A 110 -33.22 33.60 7.16
CA SER A 110 -34.22 33.74 6.08
C SER A 110 -33.60 34.45 4.88
N PRO A 111 -33.86 34.02 3.62
CA PRO A 111 -34.88 33.05 3.19
C PRO A 111 -34.40 31.60 3.14
N PHE A 112 -33.13 31.32 3.46
CA PHE A 112 -32.51 30.01 3.27
C PHE A 112 -32.79 29.02 4.40
N ASN A 113 -33.25 29.50 5.55
CA ASN A 113 -33.65 28.71 6.73
C ASN A 113 -34.73 27.64 6.48
N GLN A 114 -35.36 27.63 5.30
CA GLN A 114 -36.29 26.58 4.88
C GLN A 114 -35.56 25.30 4.45
N PHE A 115 -34.28 25.39 4.10
CA PHE A 115 -33.45 24.26 3.69
C PHE A 115 -32.70 23.69 4.88
N SER A 116 -32.76 22.37 5.09
CA SER A 116 -32.03 21.70 6.17
C SER A 116 -30.52 21.61 5.91
N LEU A 117 -30.12 21.56 4.64
CA LEU A 117 -28.74 21.48 4.19
C LEU A 117 -28.64 22.06 2.77
N LEU A 118 -27.67 22.93 2.52
CA LEU A 118 -27.42 23.51 1.21
C LEU A 118 -26.01 23.17 0.73
N PRO A 119 -25.87 22.62 -0.49
CA PRO A 119 -24.56 22.48 -1.12
C PRO A 119 -24.12 23.83 -1.67
N VAL A 120 -23.02 24.36 -1.12
CA VAL A 120 -22.43 25.63 -1.53
C VAL A 120 -21.03 25.37 -2.05
N LYS A 121 -20.65 25.99 -3.17
CA LYS A 121 -19.29 25.88 -3.69
C LYS A 121 -18.31 26.57 -2.74
N TYR A 122 -17.30 25.84 -2.24
CA TYR A 122 -16.23 26.41 -1.45
C TYR A 122 -15.47 27.47 -2.27
N SER A 123 -15.49 28.71 -1.80
CA SER A 123 -14.84 29.85 -2.44
C SER A 123 -14.63 30.96 -1.42
N SER A 124 -13.58 31.77 -1.61
CA SER A 124 -13.34 32.96 -0.79
C SER A 124 -14.50 33.96 -0.82
N ALA A 125 -15.33 33.93 -1.87
CA ALA A 125 -16.55 34.76 -1.97
C ALA A 125 -17.59 34.46 -0.88
N LEU A 126 -17.51 33.29 -0.21
CA LEU A 126 -18.44 32.96 0.88
C LEU A 126 -18.26 33.83 2.12
N ARG A 127 -17.09 34.48 2.28
CA ARG A 127 -16.87 35.44 3.37
C ARG A 127 -17.83 36.63 3.30
N ASP A 128 -18.27 37.02 2.11
CA ASP A 128 -19.19 38.14 1.92
C ASP A 128 -20.67 37.70 1.93
N THR A 129 -20.97 36.50 2.46
CA THR A 129 -22.31 35.89 2.43
C THR A 129 -22.74 35.43 3.83
N TYR A 130 -24.01 35.01 3.93
CA TYR A 130 -24.56 34.39 5.15
C TYR A 130 -23.80 33.13 5.63
N PHE A 131 -22.93 32.54 4.78
CA PHE A 131 -22.16 31.33 5.06
C PHE A 131 -20.71 31.61 5.50
N GLU A 132 -20.37 32.84 5.87
CA GLU A 132 -19.02 33.23 6.32
C GLU A 132 -18.51 32.33 7.46
N LYS A 133 -19.36 32.08 8.47
CA LYS A 133 -19.00 31.28 9.65
C LYS A 133 -18.68 29.83 9.28
N GLU A 134 -19.49 29.23 8.42
CA GLU A 134 -19.30 27.86 7.94
C GLU A 134 -18.04 27.77 7.08
N TYR A 135 -17.80 28.78 6.23
CA TYR A 135 -16.59 28.86 5.42
C TYR A 135 -15.32 28.94 6.28
N ASP A 136 -15.29 29.82 7.28
CA ASP A 136 -14.13 29.98 8.16
C ASP A 136 -13.92 28.75 9.04
N ALA A 137 -15.00 28.12 9.52
CA ALA A 137 -14.93 26.88 10.27
C ALA A 137 -14.34 25.74 9.42
N GLU A 138 -14.76 25.61 8.17
CA GLU A 138 -14.22 24.60 7.26
C GLU A 138 -12.76 24.87 6.93
N ARG A 139 -12.43 26.12 6.58
CA ARG A 139 -11.06 26.55 6.30
C ARG A 139 -10.13 26.25 7.48
N PHE A 140 -10.58 26.50 8.70
CA PHE A 140 -9.82 26.19 9.92
C PHE A 140 -9.61 24.68 10.10
N ARG A 141 -10.64 23.85 9.86
CA ARG A 141 -10.51 22.39 9.95
C ARG A 141 -9.50 21.85 8.96
N VAL A 142 -9.57 22.29 7.71
CA VAL A 142 -8.66 21.89 6.64
C VAL A 142 -7.23 22.30 6.94
N TYR A 143 -7.05 23.51 7.46
CA TYR A 143 -5.76 23.98 7.94
C TYR A 143 -5.19 23.06 9.03
N VAL A 144 -6.00 22.68 10.04
CA VAL A 144 -5.60 21.76 11.11
C VAL A 144 -5.28 20.36 10.57
N ASP A 145 -6.07 19.84 9.63
CA ASP A 145 -5.83 18.53 9.03
C ASP A 145 -4.53 18.48 8.22
N HIS A 146 -4.23 19.53 7.46
CA HIS A 146 -2.95 19.65 6.76
C HIS A 146 -1.75 19.81 7.71
N LEU A 147 -1.92 20.52 8.83
CA LEU A 147 -0.91 20.54 9.89
C LEU A 147 -0.71 19.17 10.52
N ASN A 148 -1.79 18.41 10.76
CA ASN A 148 -1.72 17.05 11.28
C ASN A 148 -0.99 16.12 10.30
N LEU A 149 -1.23 16.27 8.99
CA LEU A 149 -0.53 15.52 7.95
C LEU A 149 0.99 15.81 7.99
N MET A 150 1.37 17.08 8.08
CA MET A 150 2.76 17.50 8.21
C MET A 150 3.39 16.96 9.49
N TYR A 151 2.69 17.04 10.62
CA TYR A 151 3.13 16.47 11.89
C TYR A 151 3.37 14.96 11.80
N VAL A 152 2.44 14.21 11.19
CA VAL A 152 2.61 12.76 10.99
C VAL A 152 3.86 12.52 10.15
N ALA A 153 4.02 13.21 9.02
CA ALA A 153 5.16 13.04 8.13
C ALA A 153 6.51 13.28 8.83
N PHE A 154 6.63 14.38 9.57
CA PHE A 154 7.89 14.80 10.20
C PHE A 154 8.26 13.91 11.38
N THR A 155 7.27 13.37 12.09
CA THR A 155 7.49 12.48 13.25
C THR A 155 7.68 11.01 12.88
N ARG A 156 7.73 10.66 11.59
CA ARG A 156 8.02 9.28 11.17
C ARG A 156 9.51 8.93 11.26
N ALA A 157 10.39 9.92 11.18
CA ALA A 157 11.84 9.74 11.25
C ALA A 157 12.31 9.51 12.69
N MET A 158 13.17 8.52 12.90
CA MET A 158 13.86 8.28 14.17
C MET A 158 15.22 8.97 14.24
N GLU A 159 16.05 8.79 13.20
CA GLU A 159 17.44 9.24 13.17
C GLU A 159 17.63 10.39 12.16
N GLY A 160 17.02 10.30 10.97
CA GLY A 160 17.23 11.27 9.90
C GLY A 160 15.96 11.70 9.18
N LEU A 161 15.75 13.01 9.06
CA LEU A 161 14.66 13.60 8.29
C LEU A 161 15.21 14.46 7.17
N PHE A 162 14.90 14.09 5.93
CA PHE A 162 15.30 14.84 4.74
C PHE A 162 14.06 15.44 4.09
N ILE A 163 14.05 16.76 3.91
CA ILE A 163 12.90 17.49 3.37
C ILE A 163 13.36 18.27 2.16
N PHE A 164 12.71 18.01 1.04
CA PHE A 164 12.87 18.77 -0.18
C PHE A 164 11.62 19.63 -0.38
N ALA A 165 11.82 20.94 -0.46
CA ALA A 165 10.76 21.92 -0.60
C ALA A 165 11.17 22.95 -1.65
N PRO A 166 10.23 23.44 -2.49
CA PRO A 166 10.51 24.55 -3.38
C PRO A 166 10.76 25.83 -2.57
N LEU A 167 11.62 26.70 -3.07
CA LEU A 167 11.85 28.02 -2.49
C LEU A 167 10.57 28.87 -2.58
N PRO A 168 10.26 29.67 -1.55
CA PRO A 168 9.06 30.50 -1.54
C PRO A 168 9.13 31.54 -2.66
N ALA A 169 8.16 31.51 -3.56
CA ALA A 169 8.04 32.50 -4.63
C ALA A 169 7.41 33.83 -4.15
N ARG A 170 6.75 33.82 -2.99
CA ARG A 170 6.00 34.95 -2.40
C ARG A 170 6.13 34.93 -0.87
N ASP A 171 6.08 36.09 -0.23
CA ASP A 171 6.11 36.23 1.23
C ASP A 171 4.77 35.90 1.92
N LYS A 172 4.00 34.95 1.36
CA LYS A 172 2.73 34.50 1.95
C LYS A 172 2.87 33.06 2.39
N LEU A 173 2.46 32.78 3.62
CA LEU A 173 2.31 31.42 4.14
C LEU A 173 1.11 30.75 3.49
N THR A 174 1.34 30.05 2.37
CA THR A 174 0.28 29.34 1.66
C THR A 174 0.44 27.83 1.77
N ASP A 175 1.69 27.36 1.74
CA ASP A 175 2.01 25.95 1.66
C ASP A 175 3.01 25.56 2.76
N ALA A 176 3.17 24.26 3.00
CA ALA A 176 4.09 23.71 3.99
C ALA A 176 5.55 24.15 3.74
N ALA A 177 5.94 24.31 2.47
CA ALA A 177 7.25 24.83 2.07
C ALA A 177 7.53 26.22 2.66
N ASP A 178 6.58 27.15 2.51
CA ASP A 178 6.69 28.52 3.02
C ASP A 178 6.85 28.53 4.55
N MET A 179 6.12 27.63 5.23
CA MET A 179 6.19 27.50 6.70
C MET A 179 7.55 26.98 7.15
N VAL A 180 8.06 25.92 6.51
CA VAL A 180 9.38 25.37 6.83
C VAL A 180 10.47 26.42 6.59
N HIS A 181 10.44 27.09 5.44
CA HIS A 181 11.41 28.13 5.11
C HIS A 181 11.40 29.27 6.14
N LYS A 182 10.23 29.79 6.51
CA LYS A 182 10.12 30.88 7.48
C LYS A 182 10.63 30.49 8.88
N ILE A 183 10.37 29.26 9.32
CA ILE A 183 10.86 28.74 10.61
C ILE A 183 12.38 28.58 10.58
N LEU A 184 12.94 28.10 9.47
CA LEU A 184 14.39 27.94 9.31
C LEU A 184 15.11 29.28 9.21
N ASP A 185 14.51 30.26 8.52
CA ASP A 185 15.06 31.61 8.39
C ASP A 185 15.09 32.36 9.74
N ASP A 186 14.00 32.28 10.53
CA ASP A 186 13.96 32.83 11.89
C ASP A 186 15.00 32.16 12.82
N LYS A 187 15.32 30.89 12.57
CA LYS A 187 16.32 30.12 13.32
C LYS A 187 17.72 30.16 12.71
N ALA A 188 17.92 30.79 11.55
CA ALA A 188 19.20 30.80 10.82
C ALA A 188 20.34 31.52 11.56
N GLY A 189 20.06 32.15 12.71
CA GLY A 189 21.07 32.75 13.60
C GLY A 189 21.29 32.00 14.93
N GLN A 190 20.60 30.88 15.19
CA GLN A 190 20.74 30.12 16.43
C GLN A 190 21.67 28.91 16.25
N SER A 191 22.45 28.60 17.28
CA SER A 191 23.42 27.50 17.29
C SER A 191 22.78 26.17 16.88
N GLY A 192 23.24 25.57 15.78
CA GLY A 192 22.85 24.22 15.36
C GLY A 192 22.31 24.08 13.95
N TYR A 193 22.07 25.17 13.22
CA TYR A 193 21.70 25.13 11.80
C TYR A 193 22.82 25.77 10.98
N SER A 194 23.45 25.02 10.08
CA SER A 194 24.34 25.58 9.07
C SER A 194 23.55 25.80 7.79
N SER A 195 23.56 27.04 7.30
CA SER A 195 23.09 27.40 5.96
C SER A 195 24.31 27.56 5.05
N ASN A 196 24.24 27.04 3.83
CA ASN A 196 25.21 27.37 2.79
C ASN A 196 25.05 28.85 2.37
N GLU A 197 26.11 29.45 1.82
CA GLU A 197 26.16 30.87 1.39
C GLU A 197 25.01 31.27 0.43
N ASN A 198 24.36 30.31 -0.22
CA ASN A 198 23.23 30.52 -1.13
C ASN A 198 21.83 30.43 -0.47
N GLY A 199 21.73 30.00 0.79
CA GLY A 199 20.43 29.84 1.47
C GLY A 199 19.54 28.72 0.92
N GLU A 200 20.12 27.72 0.25
CA GLU A 200 19.36 26.63 -0.40
C GLU A 200 19.31 25.34 0.43
N ASN A 201 20.32 25.11 1.27
CA ASN A 201 20.45 23.91 2.09
C ASN A 201 20.61 24.29 3.56
N TRP A 202 19.78 23.69 4.40
CA TRP A 202 19.89 23.77 5.87
C TRP A 202 20.18 22.39 6.43
N GLU A 203 21.24 22.30 7.23
CA GLU A 203 21.65 21.07 7.88
C GLU A 203 21.75 21.28 9.40
N SER A 204 21.33 20.27 10.15
CA SER A 204 21.40 20.26 11.61
C SER A 204 21.58 18.83 12.12
N GLY A 205 22.55 18.63 13.01
CA GLY A 205 22.87 17.32 13.60
C GLY A 205 24.06 16.62 12.93
N ASP A 206 24.33 15.39 13.38
CA ASP A 206 25.40 14.52 12.84
C ASP A 206 24.80 13.37 12.02
N PHE A 207 24.88 13.51 10.70
CA PHE A 207 24.38 12.52 9.75
C PHE A 207 25.33 11.32 9.55
N HIS A 208 26.58 11.35 10.04
CA HIS A 208 27.55 10.27 9.83
C HIS A 208 27.27 9.01 10.67
N SER A 209 26.32 9.09 11.61
CA SER A 209 25.90 8.01 12.49
C SER A 209 24.65 7.25 12.02
N LEU A 210 23.99 7.72 10.95
CA LEU A 210 22.77 7.13 10.40
C LEU A 210 22.96 5.65 10.05
N GLY A 211 22.07 4.79 10.54
CA GLY A 211 22.03 3.37 10.17
C GLY A 211 23.10 2.48 10.82
N ARG A 212 23.87 2.97 11.82
CA ARG A 212 24.84 2.13 12.56
C ARG A 212 24.19 1.20 13.58
N SER A 213 22.86 1.27 13.77
CA SER A 213 22.13 0.42 14.70
C SER A 213 21.89 -0.98 14.11
N GLY A 214 22.89 -1.86 14.30
CA GLY A 214 22.77 -3.31 14.26
C GLY A 214 22.58 -3.92 12.86
N SER A 215 23.64 -4.52 12.32
CA SER A 215 23.52 -5.50 11.25
C SER A 215 22.65 -6.68 11.74
N LYS A 216 21.34 -6.64 11.50
CA LYS A 216 20.55 -7.87 11.48
C LYS A 216 21.18 -8.70 10.38
N GLY A 217 21.81 -9.82 10.77
CA GLY A 217 22.51 -10.70 9.83
C GLY A 217 21.65 -10.97 8.61
N GLU A 218 22.27 -10.98 7.43
CA GLU A 218 21.62 -11.27 6.15
C GLU A 218 20.75 -12.52 6.31
N ARG A 219 19.44 -12.32 6.41
CA ARG A 219 18.50 -13.42 6.24
C ARG A 219 18.50 -13.69 4.75
N GLU A 220 19.14 -14.78 4.33
CA GLU A 220 19.04 -15.28 2.97
C GLU A 220 17.55 -15.40 2.61
N GLN A 221 17.08 -14.51 1.75
CA GLN A 221 15.73 -14.59 1.23
C GLN A 221 15.71 -15.69 0.18
N LEU A 222 14.87 -16.70 0.40
CA LEU A 222 14.61 -17.74 -0.58
C LEU A 222 13.83 -17.13 -1.76
N LEU A 223 14.54 -16.74 -2.81
CA LEU A 223 13.92 -16.38 -4.08
C LEU A 223 13.48 -17.64 -4.82
N ILE A 224 12.20 -17.69 -5.17
CA ILE A 224 11.70 -18.67 -6.13
C ILE A 224 12.23 -18.26 -7.50
N SER A 225 13.35 -18.87 -7.90
CA SER A 225 14.01 -18.56 -9.18
C SER A 225 13.24 -19.11 -10.37
N GLN A 226 12.46 -20.19 -10.21
CA GLN A 226 11.78 -20.85 -11.33
C GLN A 226 10.38 -21.33 -10.96
N LEU A 227 9.39 -20.90 -11.75
CA LEU A 227 8.02 -21.40 -11.66
C LEU A 227 7.88 -22.70 -12.47
N HIS A 228 7.87 -23.85 -11.78
CA HIS A 228 7.62 -25.12 -12.43
C HIS A 228 6.11 -25.34 -12.67
N SER A 229 5.64 -25.03 -13.89
CA SER A 229 4.31 -25.44 -14.36
C SER A 229 4.26 -26.95 -14.63
N HIS A 230 3.26 -27.66 -14.12
CA HIS A 230 3.13 -29.11 -14.24
C HIS A 230 1.99 -29.50 -15.19
N GLU A 231 2.20 -30.53 -16.02
CA GLU A 231 1.16 -31.07 -16.90
C GLU A 231 0.27 -32.05 -16.11
N PHE A 232 -1.01 -31.68 -15.95
CA PHE A 232 -1.98 -32.47 -15.16
C PHE A 232 -2.50 -33.71 -15.89
N THR A 233 -2.31 -33.78 -17.22
CA THR A 233 -2.77 -34.88 -18.10
C THR A 233 -2.29 -36.26 -17.66
N GLY A 234 -1.14 -36.37 -16.98
CA GLY A 234 -0.59 -37.65 -16.52
C GLY A 234 -1.05 -38.13 -15.13
N LYS A 235 -1.75 -37.29 -14.34
CA LYS A 235 -2.11 -37.60 -12.93
C LYS A 235 -3.59 -37.82 -12.68
N LEU A 236 -4.40 -37.82 -13.74
CA LEU A 236 -5.85 -37.97 -13.66
C LEU A 236 -6.22 -39.40 -13.22
N ARG A 237 -6.26 -39.63 -11.90
CA ARG A 237 -6.78 -40.87 -11.31
C ARG A 237 -8.29 -40.82 -11.37
N LEU A 238 -8.86 -41.36 -12.45
CA LEU A 238 -10.29 -41.64 -12.54
C LEU A 238 -10.66 -42.65 -11.45
N GLN A 239 -11.31 -42.18 -10.39
CA GLN A 239 -11.86 -43.05 -9.36
C GLN A 239 -13.19 -43.59 -9.89
N TYR A 240 -13.15 -44.75 -10.53
CA TYR A 240 -14.35 -45.47 -10.97
C TYR A 240 -15.14 -45.92 -9.74
N ARG A 241 -16.18 -45.16 -9.36
CA ARG A 241 -17.08 -45.48 -8.22
C ARG A 241 -17.88 -46.79 -8.40
N GLY A 242 -17.73 -47.50 -9.52
CA GLY A 242 -18.47 -48.73 -9.83
C GLY A 242 -17.77 -50.05 -9.47
N THR A 243 -16.47 -50.07 -9.16
CA THR A 243 -15.74 -51.33 -8.93
C THR A 243 -15.63 -51.73 -7.45
N SER A 244 -16.02 -50.84 -6.53
CA SER A 244 -15.98 -51.09 -5.08
C SER A 244 -17.00 -52.14 -4.60
N PHE A 245 -17.91 -52.59 -5.46
CA PHE A 245 -18.97 -53.53 -5.06
C PHE A 245 -18.49 -55.00 -5.00
N PHE A 246 -17.32 -55.33 -5.57
CA PHE A 246 -16.86 -56.72 -5.70
C PHE A 246 -15.36 -56.97 -5.42
N ASP A 247 -14.59 -55.97 -4.96
CA ASP A 247 -13.13 -56.08 -4.94
C ASP A 247 -12.55 -56.29 -3.52
N THR A 248 -12.11 -57.52 -3.21
CA THR A 248 -11.38 -57.92 -1.98
C THR A 248 -10.03 -57.20 -1.80
N ARG A 249 -9.59 -56.43 -2.80
CA ARG A 249 -8.40 -55.56 -2.74
C ARG A 249 -8.61 -54.30 -1.89
N ALA A 250 -9.84 -53.89 -1.62
CA ALA A 250 -10.13 -52.74 -0.76
C ALA A 250 -9.68 -52.99 0.69
N GLU A 251 -9.92 -54.19 1.22
CA GLU A 251 -9.47 -54.61 2.55
C GLU A 251 -7.94 -54.67 2.65
N GLN A 252 -7.25 -55.17 1.61
CA GLN A 252 -5.79 -55.18 1.56
C GLN A 252 -5.19 -53.78 1.58
N ARG A 253 -5.84 -52.80 0.94
CA ARG A 253 -5.40 -51.39 0.95
C ARG A 253 -5.60 -50.72 2.31
N ILE A 254 -6.70 -51.02 2.99
CA ILE A 254 -6.94 -50.55 4.36
C ILE A 254 -5.90 -51.16 5.30
N HIS A 255 -5.62 -52.45 5.16
CA HIS A 255 -4.62 -53.15 5.97
C HIS A 255 -3.20 -52.61 5.72
N GLN A 256 -2.86 -52.25 4.48
CA GLN A 256 -1.59 -51.62 4.14
C GLN A 256 -1.49 -50.19 4.69
N GLY A 257 -2.59 -49.43 4.67
CA GLY A 257 -2.66 -48.09 5.27
C GLY A 257 -2.43 -48.12 6.78
N ASN A 258 -3.05 -49.07 7.48
CA ASN A 258 -2.86 -49.26 8.91
C ASN A 258 -1.41 -49.67 9.24
N LEU A 259 -0.81 -50.54 8.43
CA LEU A 259 0.58 -50.99 8.61
C LEU A 259 1.58 -49.83 8.42
N MET A 260 1.35 -48.97 7.43
CA MET A 260 2.17 -47.77 7.21
C MET A 260 2.01 -46.76 8.34
N HIS A 261 0.79 -46.58 8.85
CA HIS A 261 0.51 -45.70 9.98
C HIS A 261 1.20 -46.18 11.27
N GLU A 262 1.26 -47.51 11.49
CA GLU A 262 1.98 -48.11 12.61
C GLU A 262 3.51 -48.01 12.47
N LEU A 263 4.03 -48.16 11.25
CA LEU A 263 5.45 -47.96 10.96
C LEU A 263 5.87 -46.51 11.21
N PHE A 264 5.08 -45.54 10.74
CA PHE A 264 5.37 -44.13 10.96
C PHE A 264 5.24 -43.70 12.43
N SER A 265 4.33 -44.29 13.20
CA SER A 265 4.22 -43.98 14.63
C SER A 265 5.42 -44.45 15.46
N ARG A 266 6.25 -45.35 14.92
CA ARG A 266 7.45 -45.87 15.60
C ARG A 266 8.74 -45.12 15.24
N ILE A 267 8.68 -44.18 14.29
CA ILE A 267 9.82 -43.33 13.97
C ILE A 267 9.85 -42.20 14.99
N LEU A 268 10.65 -42.39 16.04
CA LEU A 268 11.03 -41.31 16.95
C LEU A 268 12.06 -40.44 16.23
N CYS A 269 11.70 -39.20 15.90
CA CYS A 269 12.68 -38.17 15.60
C CYS A 269 13.54 -37.94 16.85
N THR A 270 14.75 -38.49 16.87
CA THR A 270 15.79 -38.07 17.80
C THR A 270 16.16 -36.62 17.47
N MET A 271 15.95 -35.72 18.44
CA MET A 271 16.52 -34.37 18.44
C MET A 271 18.05 -34.43 18.44
#